data_AF-A0A256ZPY3-F1
#
_entry.id   AF-A0A256ZPY3-F1
#
_cell.length_a   1.000
_cell.length_b   1.000
_cell.length_c   1.000
_cell.angle_alpha   90.00
_cell.angle_beta   90.00
_cell.angle_gamma   90.00
#
_symmetry.space_group_name_H-M   'P 1'
#
loop_
_entity.id
_entity.type
_entity.pdbx_description
1 polymer ?
#
loop_
_entity_poly.entity_id
_entity_poly.type
_entity_poly.pdbx_seq_one_letter_code
_entity_poly.pdbx_strand_id
1 'polypeptide(L)' 'AREAALYGVPSLTYFPEELDVNKCVVQWGFPLYHARKIHEIIDFIDKVFRGALEVKANLKRLSELEKPSDIIFKIVEEYL' A
#
# COMPACT_ATOMS: atom_id res chain seq x y z
N ALA A 1 -3.06 3.45 -4.31
CA ALA A 1 -2.12 2.31 -4.40
C ALA A 1 -1.68 1.84 -3.03
N ARG A 2 -1.37 2.77 -2.12
CA ARG A 2 -1.01 2.45 -0.73
C ARG A 2 -2.11 1.71 0.01
N GLU A 3 -3.34 2.14 -0.16
CA GLU A 3 -4.54 1.62 0.50
C GLU A 3 -4.73 0.14 0.15
N ALA A 4 -4.64 -0.19 -1.13
CA ALA A 4 -4.70 -1.57 -1.61
C ALA A 4 -3.54 -2.43 -1.04
N ALA A 5 -2.32 -1.87 -0.96
CA ALA A 5 -1.19 -2.56 -0.32
C ALA A 5 -1.44 -2.85 1.16
N LEU A 6 -2.11 -1.95 1.91
CA LEU A 6 -2.48 -2.19 3.32
C LEU A 6 -3.44 -3.37 3.49
N TYR A 7 -4.30 -3.63 2.50
CA TYR A 7 -5.14 -4.84 2.44
C TYR A 7 -4.39 -6.09 1.97
N GLY A 8 -3.08 -5.98 1.74
CA GLY A 8 -2.25 -7.06 1.22
C GLY A 8 -2.42 -7.27 -0.28
N VAL A 9 -2.97 -6.34 -1.05
CA VAL A 9 -3.06 -6.48 -2.52
C VAL A 9 -1.77 -5.95 -3.16
N PRO A 10 -1.06 -6.71 -4.01
CA PRO A 10 0.09 -6.21 -4.75
C PRO A 10 -0.27 -4.95 -5.51
N SER A 11 0.40 -3.85 -5.16
CA SER A 11 0.05 -2.52 -5.65
C SER A 11 1.28 -1.81 -6.17
N LEU A 12 1.17 -1.19 -7.33
CA LEU A 12 2.26 -0.46 -7.97
C LEU A 12 1.99 1.05 -7.93
N THR A 13 3.04 1.83 -7.70
CA THR A 13 3.05 3.29 -7.87
C THR A 13 3.92 3.64 -9.06
N TYR A 14 3.44 4.51 -9.93
CA TYR A 14 4.23 5.10 -11.02
C TYR A 14 4.36 6.59 -10.78
N PHE A 15 5.51 6.99 -10.24
CA PHE A 15 5.81 8.38 -9.89
C PHE A 15 7.33 8.59 -10.02
N PRO A 16 7.82 9.76 -10.44
CA PRO A 16 9.26 9.97 -10.63
C PRO A 16 10.07 9.83 -9.34
N GLU A 17 9.49 10.30 -8.23
CA GLU A 17 10.13 10.34 -6.92
C GLU A 17 9.63 9.24 -6.00
N GLU A 18 10.46 8.89 -5.02
CA GLU A 18 10.06 7.94 -3.98
C GLU A 18 9.51 8.68 -2.76
N LEU A 19 8.23 8.46 -2.46
CA LEU A 19 7.58 9.06 -1.30
C LEU A 19 7.98 8.33 0.00
N ASP A 20 8.37 9.06 1.04
CA ASP A 20 8.81 8.46 2.32
C ASP A 20 7.74 7.59 2.98
N VAL A 21 6.48 7.99 2.84
CA VAL A 21 5.31 7.21 3.26
C VAL A 21 5.22 5.85 2.53
N ASN A 22 5.64 5.77 1.26
CA ASN A 22 5.67 4.49 0.55
C ASN A 22 6.83 3.63 1.04
N LYS A 23 8.01 4.21 1.28
CA LYS A 23 9.15 3.49 1.90
C LYS A 23 8.75 2.87 3.24
N CYS A 24 8.04 3.63 4.07
CA CYS A 24 7.55 3.18 5.37
C CYS A 24 6.61 1.96 5.22
N VAL A 25 5.65 2.03 4.30
CA VAL A 25 4.72 0.90 4.04
C VAL A 25 5.45 -0.34 3.51
N VAL A 26 6.46 -0.17 2.65
CA VAL A 26 7.32 -1.27 2.18
C VAL A 26 8.13 -1.88 3.33
N GLN A 27 8.72 -1.05 4.19
CA GLN A 27 9.48 -1.50 5.38
C GLN A 27 8.60 -2.25 6.38
N TRP A 28 7.32 -1.90 6.47
CA TRP A 28 6.32 -2.66 7.24
C TRP A 28 5.94 -4.00 6.59
N GLY A 29 6.47 -4.32 5.41
CA GLY A 29 6.26 -5.59 4.73
C GLY A 29 4.95 -5.68 3.95
N PHE A 30 4.31 -4.55 3.63
CA PHE A 30 3.16 -4.55 2.73
C PHE A 30 3.61 -4.60 1.25
N PRO A 31 2.82 -5.23 0.36
CA PRO A 31 3.19 -5.45 -1.04
C PRO A 31 2.98 -4.19 -1.90
N LEU A 32 3.73 -3.13 -1.58
CA LEU A 32 3.77 -1.89 -2.35
C LEU A 32 5.04 -1.83 -3.19
N TYR A 33 4.89 -1.56 -4.47
CA TYR A 33 5.97 -1.51 -5.45
C TYR A 33 6.02 -0.13 -6.08
N HIS A 34 7.18 0.22 -6.63
CA HIS A 34 7.41 1.52 -7.26
C HIS A 34 8.09 1.31 -8.61
N ALA A 35 7.52 1.92 -9.65
CA ALA A 35 8.06 1.98 -10.99
C ALA A 35 8.35 3.44 -11.36
N ARG A 36 9.46 3.63 -12.06
CA ARG A 36 9.90 4.90 -12.67
C ARG A 36 9.94 4.82 -14.18
N LYS A 37 9.90 3.60 -14.74
CA LYS A 37 9.95 3.32 -16.17
C LYS A 37 8.86 2.33 -16.57
N ILE A 38 8.43 2.42 -17.82
CA ILE A 38 7.36 1.56 -18.37
C ILE A 38 7.70 0.07 -18.28
N HIS A 39 8.95 -0.34 -18.53
CA HIS A 39 9.31 -1.76 -18.47
C HIS A 39 9.15 -2.34 -17.07
N GLU A 40 9.39 -1.56 -16.00
CA GLU A 40 9.19 -2.01 -14.61
C GLU A 40 7.72 -2.27 -14.31
N ILE A 41 6.81 -1.54 -14.96
CA ILE A 41 5.36 -1.78 -14.87
C ILE A 41 5.02 -3.11 -15.53
N ILE A 42 5.56 -3.38 -16.73
CA ILE A 42 5.32 -4.62 -17.46
C ILE A 42 5.84 -5.83 -16.67
N ASP A 43 7.05 -5.72 -16.11
CA ASP A 43 7.65 -6.77 -15.28
C ASP A 43 6.83 -7.04 -14.02
N PHE A 44 6.30 -5.98 -13.39
CA PHE A 44 5.42 -6.11 -12.23
C PHE A 44 4.14 -6.87 -12.61
N ILE A 45 3.50 -6.51 -13.74
CA ILE A 45 2.29 -7.16 -14.22
C ILE A 45 2.53 -8.65 -14.50
N ASP A 46 3.62 -9.00 -15.17
CA ASP A 46 3.99 -10.40 -15.45
C ASP A 46 4.21 -11.20 -14.14
N LYS A 47 4.88 -10.62 -13.14
CA LYS A 47 5.05 -11.24 -11.82
C LYS A 47 3.71 -11.48 -11.11
N VAL A 48 2.77 -10.53 -11.19
CA VAL A 48 1.41 -10.69 -10.64
C VAL A 48 0.69 -11.86 -11.32
N PHE A 49 0.67 -11.90 -12.66
CA PHE A 49 -0.01 -12.97 -13.41
C PHE A 49 0.58 -14.36 -13.14
N ARG A 50 1.89 -14.45 -12.93
CA ARG A 50 2.56 -15.72 -12.61
C ARG A 50 2.38 -16.16 -11.15
N GLY A 51 1.76 -15.35 -10.30
CA GLY A 51 1.66 -15.60 -8.86
C GLY A 51 3.04 -15.59 -8.18
N ALA A 52 4.02 -14.92 -8.76
CA ALA A 52 5.41 -14.89 -8.27
C ALA A 52 5.63 -13.87 -7.14
N LEU A 53 4.60 -13.10 -6.78
CA LEU A 53 4.64 -12.18 -5.64
C LEU A 53 4.09 -12.90 -4.42
N GLU A 54 4.90 -13.05 -3.37
CA GLU A 54 4.41 -13.55 -2.09
C GLU A 54 3.50 -12.50 -1.46
N VAL A 55 2.20 -12.79 -1.47
CA VAL A 55 1.17 -11.89 -0.97
C VAL A 55 0.80 -12.31 0.45
N LYS A 56 1.36 -11.64 1.46
CA LYS A 56 0.86 -11.74 2.84
C LYS A 56 0.42 -10.37 3.33
N ALA A 57 -0.86 -10.24 3.64
CA ALA A 57 -1.36 -9.09 4.37
C ALA A 57 -0.67 -9.07 5.75
N ASN A 58 0.03 -7.98 6.08
CA ASN A 58 0.59 -7.80 7.42
C ASN A 58 -0.53 -7.36 8.38
N LEU A 59 -1.46 -8.28 8.67
CA LEU A 59 -2.67 -8.04 9.47
C LEU A 59 -2.33 -7.54 10.87
N LYS A 60 -1.21 -8.02 11.45
CA LYS A 60 -0.72 -7.55 12.75
C LYS A 60 -0.43 -6.05 12.67
N ARG A 61 0.39 -5.62 11.70
CA ARG A 61 0.72 -4.21 11.56
C ARG A 61 -0.50 -3.36 11.20
N LEU A 62 -1.40 -3.86 10.35
CA LEU A 62 -2.63 -3.15 9.98
C LEU A 62 -3.49 -2.85 11.21
N SER A 63 -3.57 -3.79 12.16
CA SER A 63 -4.36 -3.62 13.39
C SER A 63 -3.79 -2.59 14.37
N GLU A 64 -2.51 -2.23 14.23
CA GLU A 64 -1.83 -1.21 15.04
C GLU A 64 -2.04 0.21 14.49
N LEU A 65 -2.54 0.35 13.26
CA LEU A 65 -2.79 1.65 12.64
C LEU A 65 -4.13 2.23 13.12
N GLU A 66 -4.17 3.55 13.27
CA GLU A 66 -5.40 4.27 13.53
C GLU A 66 -6.43 3.96 12.44
N LYS A 67 -7.67 3.64 12.84
CA LYS A 67 -8.71 3.39 11.86
C LYS A 67 -9.15 4.73 11.28
N PRO A 68 -9.30 4.84 9.96
CA PRO A 68 -9.82 6.07 9.35
C PRO A 68 -11.16 6.49 9.94
N SER A 69 -11.99 5.52 10.35
CA SER A 69 -13.27 5.77 11.02
C SER A 69 -13.14 6.58 12.30
N ASP A 70 -12.06 6.38 13.07
CA ASP A 70 -11.90 7.01 14.39
C ASP A 70 -11.75 8.52 14.22
N ILE A 71 -10.98 8.96 13.21
CA ILE A 71 -10.89 10.38 12.84
C ILE A 71 -12.23 10.91 12.32
N ILE A 72 -12.93 10.15 11.47
CA ILE A 72 -14.22 10.60 10.93
C ILE A 72 -15.23 10.82 12.04
N PHE A 73 -15.35 9.91 13.01
CA PHE A 73 -16.25 10.07 14.15
C PHE A 73 -15.89 11.29 14.99
N LYS A 74 -14.60 11.50 15.26
CA LYS A 74 -14.13 12.69 15.98
C LYS A 74 -14.53 13.99 15.28
N ILE A 75 -14.33 14.06 13.95
CA ILE A 75 -14.75 15.23 13.16
C ILE A 75 -16.27 15.39 13.25
N VAL A 76 -17.04 14.32 13.08
CA VAL A 76 -18.52 14.41 13.14
C VAL A 76 -19.00 14.91 14.51
N GLU A 77 -18.40 14.47 15.61
CA GLU A 77 -18.70 14.96 16.96
C GLU A 77 -18.35 16.44 17.18
N GLU A 78 -17.32 16.97 16.51
CA GLU A 78 -16.96 18.40 16.60
C GLU A 78 -17.95 19.33 15.87
N TYR A 79 -18.76 18.80 14.94
CA TYR A 79 -19.73 19.56 14.14
C TYR A 79 -21.20 19.28 14.51
N LEU A 80 -21.46 18.43 15.52
CA LEU A 80 -22.79 18.15 16.10
C LEU A 80 -22.96 18.86 17.44
#